data_AF-A0A2N3AXT4-F1
#
_entry.id   AF-A0A2N3AXT4-F1
#
_cell.length_a   1.000
_cell.length_b   1.000
_cell.length_c   1.000
_cell.angle_alpha   90.00
_cell.angle_beta   90.00
_cell.angle_gamma   90.00
#
_symmetry.space_group_name_H-M   'P 1'
#
loop_
_entity.id
_entity.type
_entity.pdbx_description
1 polymer ?
#
loop_
_entity_poly.entity_id
_entity_poly.type
_entity_poly.pdbx_seq_one_letter_code
_entity_poly.pdbx_strand_id
1 'polypeptide(L)' 'KGLTPFEYICKMWTIEPDRFNLNPTHQMPGLNI' A
#
# COMPACT_ATOMS: atom_id res chain seq x y z
N LYS A 1 0.90 -14.69 18.88
CA LYS A 1 1.01 -13.21 18.77
C LYS A 1 1.01 -12.88 17.29
N GLY A 2 -0.01 -12.16 16.80
CA GLY A 2 -0.08 -11.75 15.39
C GLY A 2 0.80 -10.51 15.13
N LEU A 3 1.06 -10.23 13.86
CA LEU A 3 1.69 -8.97 13.45
C LEU A 3 0.72 -7.83 13.73
N THR A 4 1.23 -6.74 14.29
CA THR A 4 0.49 -5.48 14.30
C THR A 4 0.25 -4.99 12.87
N PRO A 5 -0.76 -4.16 12.62
CA PRO A 5 -1.00 -3.60 11.29
C PRO A 5 0.24 -2.91 10.71
N PHE A 6 1.01 -2.23 11.55
CA PHE A 6 2.26 -1.57 11.14
C PHE A 6 3.32 -2.59 10.67
N GLU A 7 3.57 -3.64 11.47
CA GLU A 7 4.55 -4.67 11.10
C GLU A 7 4.12 -5.44 9.85
N TYR A 8 2.83 -5.66 9.67
CA TYR A 8 2.29 -6.26 8.46
C TYR A 8 2.61 -5.39 7.23
N ILE A 9 2.35 -4.08 7.29
CA ILE A 9 2.63 -3.15 6.19
C ILE A 9 4.14 -3.11 5.89
N CYS A 10 5.00 -2.96 6.90
CA CYS A 10 6.45 -2.96 6.71
C CYS A 10 6.95 -4.26 6.06
N LYS A 11 6.41 -5.41 6.48
CA LYS A 11 6.73 -6.70 5.88
C LYS A 11 6.21 -6.80 4.44
N MET A 12 5.03 -6.26 4.14
CA MET A 12 4.47 -6.34 2.80
C MET A 12 5.18 -5.40 1.81
N TRP A 13 5.68 -4.25 2.27
CA TRP A 13 6.55 -3.38 1.48
C TRP A 13 7.86 -4.02 1.04
N THR A 14 8.41 -4.97 1.83
CA THR A 14 9.66 -5.65 1.45
C THR A 14 9.46 -6.86 0.55
N ILE A 15 8.29 -7.52 0.64
CA ILE A 15 7.98 -8.73 -0.14
C ILE A 15 7.34 -8.37 -1.49
N GLU A 16 6.39 -7.43 -1.50
CA GLU A 16 5.61 -7.05 -2.68
C GLU A 16 5.47 -5.51 -2.78
N PRO A 17 6.59 -4.78 -2.99
CA PRO A 17 6.55 -3.32 -3.11
C PRO A 17 5.62 -2.84 -4.24
N ASP A 18 5.48 -3.61 -5.31
CA ASP A 18 4.63 -3.28 -6.46
C ASP A 18 3.14 -3.16 -6.14
N ARG A 19 2.65 -3.79 -5.07
CA ARG A 19 1.26 -3.60 -4.61
C ARG A 19 0.99 -2.20 -4.10
N PHE A 20 2.04 -1.50 -3.67
CA PHE A 20 1.98 -0.14 -3.16
C PHE A 20 2.55 0.86 -4.17
N ASN A 21 3.07 0.39 -5.31
CA ASN A 21 3.40 1.26 -6.42
C ASN A 21 2.12 1.83 -7.02
N LEU A 22 2.08 3.14 -7.15
CA LEU A 22 0.95 3.89 -7.67
C LEU A 22 0.86 3.60 -9.18
N ASN A 23 0.06 2.59 -9.54
CA ASN A 23 -0.14 2.28 -10.95
C ASN A 23 -0.85 3.49 -11.58
N PRO A 24 -0.26 4.14 -12.60
CA PRO A 24 -0.88 5.31 -13.24
C PRO A 24 -2.23 4.98 -13.89
N THR A 25 -2.55 3.69 -14.13
CA THR A 25 -3.88 3.28 -14.60
C THR A 25 -4.92 3.17 -13.50
N HIS A 26 -4.52 3.05 -12.23
CA HIS A 26 -5.42 3.20 -11.10
C HIS A 26 -5.65 4.69 -10.87
N GLN A 27 -6.73 5.20 -11.46
CA GLN A 27 -7.22 6.53 -11.15
C GLN A 27 -7.47 6.63 -9.64
N MET A 28 -6.73 7.52 -9.00
CA MET A 28 -7.09 7.99 -7.67
C MET A 28 -8.10 9.12 -7.90
N PRO A 29 -9.38 8.95 -7.52
CA PRO A 29 -10.29 10.08 -7.52
C PRO A 29 -9.67 11.13 -6.61
N GLY A 30 -9.30 12.27 -7.21
CA GLY A 30 -8.76 13.39 -6.46
C GLY A 30 -9.76 13.85 -5.39
N LEU A 31 -9.28 14.64 -4.45
CA LEU A 31 -10.16 15.28 -3.49
C LEU A 31 -11.09 16.25 -4.26
N ASN A 32 -12.39 15.95 -4.32
CA ASN A 32 -13.39 16.93 -4.75
C ASN A 32 -13.42 18.03 -3.69
N ILE A 33 -12.77 19.14 -3.99
CA ILE A 33 -12.84 20.38 -3.22
C ILE A 33 -14.12 21.14 -3.54
#